data_AF-A0AAV5FLX4-F1
#
_entry.id   AF-A0AAV5FLX4-F1
#
_cell.length_a   1.000
_cell.length_b   1.000
_cell.length_c   1.000
_cell.angle_alpha   90.00
_cell.angle_beta   90.00
_cell.angle_gamma   90.00
#
_symmetry.space_group_name_H-M   'P 1'
#
loop_
_entity.id
_entity.type
_entity.pdbx_description
1 polymer ?
#
loop_
_entity_poly.entity_id
_entity_poly.type
_entity_poly.pdbx_seq_one_letter_code
_entity_poly.pdbx_strand_id
1 'polypeptide(L)'
;MFFSGDPSARKRVDLGGRSNKERDRKVLLDQTREERRRRQALRLQNSSATKIQKFFRGKKVLELARSEVRKNFYSTFGERCERIDWNTFGTNSDFLRQLLFFFNANEENDIAILSQVCNLLSQYVKRGGDIVTLFAGANDSSLEPLVAHRVKKLTLICVQAVYQKR
;
A
#
# COMPACT_ATOMS: atom_id res chain seq x y z
N MET A 1 16.80 78.73 46.00
CA MET A 1 17.89 77.75 45.84
C MET A 1 18.35 77.81 44.39
N PHE A 2 19.61 78.15 44.12
CA PHE A 2 20.16 78.26 42.77
C PHE A 2 20.56 76.88 42.23
N PHE A 3 20.13 76.56 41.01
CA PHE A 3 20.50 75.34 40.30
C PHE A 3 21.86 75.57 39.62
N SER A 4 22.93 74.94 40.13
CA SER A 4 24.32 75.22 39.73
C SER A 4 24.73 74.65 38.37
N GLY A 5 23.84 73.95 37.65
CA GLY A 5 23.96 73.67 36.23
C GLY A 5 25.17 72.85 35.77
N ASP A 6 26.04 72.39 36.67
CA ASP A 6 27.28 71.71 36.32
C ASP A 6 27.00 70.27 35.85
N PRO A 7 27.12 69.97 34.55
CA PRO A 7 26.83 68.65 34.01
C PRO A 7 27.88 67.60 34.42
N SER A 8 29.03 68.02 34.96
CA SER A 8 30.11 67.13 35.39
C SER A 8 29.82 66.44 36.74
N ALA A 9 28.87 66.96 37.53
CA ALA A 9 28.47 66.39 38.82
C ALA A 9 27.47 65.21 38.71
N ARG A 10 27.09 64.79 37.49
CA ARG A 10 26.21 63.64 37.31
C ARG A 10 26.94 62.34 37.65
N LYS A 11 26.65 61.79 38.83
CA LYS A 11 27.07 60.44 39.23
C LYS A 11 26.60 59.46 38.15
N ARG A 12 27.52 58.74 37.51
CA ARG A 12 27.18 57.68 36.55
C ARG A 12 26.33 56.64 37.28
N VAL A 13 25.04 56.62 36.99
CA VAL A 13 24.12 55.59 37.47
C VAL A 13 24.30 54.39 36.55
N ASP A 14 24.84 53.30 37.10
CA ASP A 14 24.95 52.05 36.37
C ASP A 14 23.53 51.52 36.12
N LEU A 15 23.07 51.55 34.86
CA LEU A 15 21.69 51.21 34.48
C LEU A 15 21.41 49.70 34.55
N GLY A 16 22.07 48.98 35.46
CA GLY A 16 21.77 47.58 35.79
C GLY A 16 21.64 46.67 34.56
N GLY A 17 22.34 46.98 33.48
CA GLY A 17 22.21 46.32 32.17
C GLY A 17 23.26 45.25 31.94
N ARG A 18 24.09 44.94 32.94
CA ARG A 18 24.94 43.75 32.91
C ARG A 18 24.09 42.53 33.17
N SER A 19 23.45 42.04 32.11
CA SER A 19 22.90 40.69 32.08
C SER A 19 24.04 39.71 32.34
N ASN A 20 24.31 39.39 33.60
CA ASN A 20 25.07 38.21 34.00
C ASN A 20 24.27 36.90 33.73
N LYS A 21 23.31 36.94 32.79
CA LYS A 21 22.44 35.84 32.39
C LYS A 21 22.30 35.71 30.87
N GLU A 22 23.21 36.31 30.09
CA GLU A 22 23.49 35.77 28.77
C GLU A 22 24.15 34.40 29.01
N ARG A 23 23.34 33.34 29.09
CA ARG A 23 23.87 32.00 28.83
C ARG A 23 24.68 32.13 27.55
N ASP A 24 25.94 31.69 27.58
CA ASP A 24 26.86 31.74 26.44
C ASP A 24 26.08 31.59 25.13
N ARG A 25 26.11 32.59 24.23
CA ARG A 25 25.28 32.59 23.00
C ARG A 25 25.36 31.26 22.26
N LYS A 26 26.54 30.63 22.31
CA LYS A 26 26.81 29.28 21.80
C LYS A 26 25.93 28.21 22.46
N VAL A 27 25.84 28.20 23.78
CA VAL A 27 25.00 27.30 24.57
C VAL A 27 23.51 27.46 24.20
N LEU A 28 23.01 28.69 24.02
CA LEU A 28 21.63 28.93 23.61
C LEU A 28 21.33 28.40 22.19
N LEU A 29 22.26 28.61 21.26
CA LEU A 29 22.13 28.10 19.89
C LEU A 29 22.16 26.58 19.84
N ASP A 30 23.03 25.94 20.64
CA ASP A 30 23.12 24.49 20.70
C ASP A 30 21.87 23.88 21.36
N GLN A 31 21.33 24.49 22.43
CA GLN A 31 20.04 24.10 23.01
C GLN A 31 18.90 24.18 21.98
N THR A 32 18.84 25.27 21.20
CA THR A 32 17.81 25.46 20.17
C THR A 32 17.94 24.41 19.05
N ARG A 33 19.17 24.08 18.63
CA ARG A 33 19.44 23.05 17.63
C ARG A 33 19.04 21.67 18.13
N GLU A 34 19.38 21.33 19.37
CA GLU A 34 19.00 20.06 19.99
C GLU A 34 17.48 19.93 20.12
N GLU A 35 16.79 20.97 20.59
CA GLU A 35 15.34 20.95 20.71
C GLU A 35 14.67 20.80 19.33
N ARG A 36 15.21 21.46 18.30
CA ARG A 36 14.75 21.28 16.91
C ARG A 36 14.98 19.85 16.43
N ARG A 37 16.14 19.25 16.69
CA ARG A 37 16.42 17.84 16.35
C ARG A 37 15.45 16.90 17.07
N ARG A 38 15.19 17.11 18.37
CA ARG A 38 14.22 16.32 19.14
C ARG A 38 12.80 16.43 18.54
N ARG A 39 12.36 17.64 18.20
CA ARG A 39 11.06 17.85 17.54
C ARG A 39 10.98 17.17 16.17
N GLN A 40 12.04 17.24 15.38
CA GLN A 40 12.12 16.57 14.08
C GLN A 40 12.08 15.04 14.23
N ALA A 41 12.86 14.49 15.16
CA ALA A 41 12.88 13.05 15.45
C ALA A 41 11.49 12.54 15.89
N LEU A 42 10.82 13.27 16.79
CA LEU A 42 9.47 12.92 17.25
C LEU A 42 8.44 13.00 16.11
N ARG A 43 8.51 14.02 15.26
CA ARG A 43 7.64 14.13 14.06
C ARG A 43 7.87 12.97 13.10
N LEU A 44 9.13 12.62 12.84
CA LEU A 44 9.48 11.48 12.00
C LEU A 44 8.91 10.19 12.58
N GLN A 45 9.15 9.94 13.88
CA GLN A 45 8.62 8.77 14.59
C GLN A 45 7.10 8.67 14.47
N ASN A 46 6.37 9.76 14.74
CA ASN A 46 4.90 9.77 14.65
C ASN A 46 4.41 9.57 13.21
N SER A 47 5.08 10.18 12.23
CA SER A 47 4.72 10.02 10.82
C SER A 47 4.95 8.59 10.33
N SER A 48 6.05 7.97 10.74
CA SER A 48 6.39 6.58 10.43
C SER A 48 5.44 5.61 11.11
N ALA A 49 5.15 5.81 12.41
CA ALA A 49 4.17 5.02 13.14
C ALA A 49 2.78 5.08 12.47
N THR A 50 2.35 6.27 12.05
CA THR A 50 1.08 6.44 11.34
C THR A 50 1.05 5.67 10.02
N LYS A 51 2.14 5.69 9.22
CA LYS A 51 2.26 4.93 7.97
C LYS A 51 2.12 3.43 8.21
N ILE A 52 2.85 2.91 9.21
CA ILE A 52 2.80 1.48 9.58
C ILE A 52 1.39 1.09 10.03
N GLN A 53 0.76 1.88 10.89
CA GLN A 53 -0.60 1.61 11.38
C GLN A 53 -1.62 1.62 10.24
N LYS A 54 -1.55 2.58 9.31
CA LYS A 54 -2.43 2.63 8.13
C LYS A 54 -2.26 1.40 7.26
N PHE A 55 -1.02 1.01 6.97
CA PHE A 55 -0.73 -0.20 6.21
C PHE A 55 -1.26 -1.45 6.90
N PHE A 56 -1.02 -1.62 8.20
CA PHE A 56 -1.48 -2.77 8.97
C PHE A 56 -3.02 -2.88 8.98
N ARG A 57 -3.71 -1.77 9.24
CA ARG A 57 -5.18 -1.70 9.21
C ARG A 57 -5.71 -2.04 7.81
N GLY A 58 -5.12 -1.46 6.76
CA GLY A 58 -5.49 -1.76 5.37
C GLY A 58 -5.27 -3.23 5.00
N LYS A 59 -4.14 -3.81 5.40
CA LYS A 59 -3.85 -5.23 5.18
C LYS A 59 -4.89 -6.13 5.86
N LYS A 60 -5.29 -5.82 7.09
CA LYS A 60 -6.33 -6.59 7.80
C LYS A 60 -7.67 -6.57 7.06
N VAL A 61 -8.09 -5.40 6.56
CA VAL A 61 -9.32 -5.26 5.76
C VAL A 61 -9.23 -6.04 4.45
N LEU A 62 -8.07 -5.98 3.78
CA LEU A 62 -7.84 -6.74 2.54
C LEU A 62 -7.96 -8.25 2.76
N GLU A 63 -7.36 -8.80 3.82
CA GLU A 63 -7.43 -10.24 4.10
C GLU A 63 -8.87 -10.69 4.41
N LEU A 64 -9.65 -9.86 5.11
CA LEU A 64 -11.08 -10.13 5.34
C LEU A 64 -11.86 -10.14 4.02
N ALA A 65 -11.67 -9.13 3.17
CA ALA A 65 -12.31 -9.06 1.87
C ALA A 65 -11.93 -10.24 0.96
N ARG A 66 -10.66 -10.68 0.98
CA ARG A 66 -10.22 -11.89 0.26
C ARG A 66 -10.91 -13.14 0.76
N SER A 67 -11.03 -13.30 2.08
CA SER A 67 -11.74 -14.45 2.67
C SER A 67 -13.22 -14.47 2.26
N GLU A 68 -13.88 -13.33 2.27
CA GLU A 68 -15.27 -13.20 1.83
C GLU A 68 -15.44 -13.50 0.35
N VAL A 69 -14.61 -12.92 -0.51
CA VAL A 69 -14.63 -13.20 -1.96
C VAL A 69 -14.34 -14.67 -2.24
N ARG A 70 -13.42 -15.31 -1.51
CA ARG A 70 -13.14 -16.75 -1.65
C ARG A 70 -14.37 -17.60 -1.29
N LYS A 71 -15.10 -17.25 -0.22
CA LYS A 71 -16.35 -17.96 0.14
C LYS A 71 -17.41 -17.82 -0.94
N ASN A 72 -17.60 -16.60 -1.47
CA ASN A 72 -18.53 -16.36 -2.56
C ASN A 72 -18.13 -17.14 -3.82
N PHE A 73 -16.84 -17.15 -4.14
CA PHE A 73 -16.29 -17.94 -5.24
C PHE A 73 -16.61 -19.43 -5.09
N TYR A 74 -16.40 -20.03 -3.92
CA TYR A 74 -16.73 -21.44 -3.68
C TYR A 74 -18.23 -21.72 -3.77
N SER A 75 -19.06 -20.80 -3.28
CA SER A 75 -20.52 -20.92 -3.39
C SER A 75 -20.98 -20.92 -4.85
N THR A 76 -20.40 -20.07 -5.69
CA THR A 76 -20.77 -19.92 -7.11
C THR A 76 -20.16 -21.00 -7.99
N PHE A 77 -18.84 -21.19 -7.93
CA PHE A 77 -18.07 -22.00 -8.90
C PHE A 77 -17.64 -23.38 -8.38
N GLY A 78 -17.88 -23.64 -7.09
CA GLY A 78 -17.43 -24.84 -6.39
C GLY A 78 -16.00 -24.72 -5.86
N GLU A 79 -15.68 -25.48 -4.82
CA GLU A 79 -14.34 -25.48 -4.18
C GLU A 79 -13.24 -25.95 -5.13
N ARG A 80 -13.58 -26.85 -6.07
CA ARG A 80 -12.69 -27.44 -7.06
C ARG A 80 -13.13 -27.13 -8.48
N CYS A 81 -13.68 -25.94 -8.72
CA CYS A 81 -14.03 -25.49 -10.07
C CYS A 81 -15.01 -26.42 -10.82
N GLU A 82 -15.86 -27.14 -10.09
CA GLU A 82 -16.74 -28.18 -10.65
C GLU A 82 -17.88 -27.61 -11.50
N ARG A 83 -18.24 -26.33 -11.28
CA ARG A 83 -19.37 -25.65 -11.93
C ARG A 83 -18.95 -24.65 -13.00
N ILE A 84 -17.73 -24.79 -13.52
CA ILE A 84 -17.14 -23.85 -14.47
C ILE A 84 -17.32 -24.36 -15.90
N ASP A 85 -17.70 -23.44 -16.78
CA ASP A 85 -17.66 -23.63 -18.23
C ASP A 85 -16.69 -22.63 -18.89
N TRP A 86 -16.54 -22.71 -20.21
CA TRP A 86 -15.67 -21.77 -20.92
C TRP A 86 -16.25 -20.34 -20.93
N ASN A 87 -17.57 -20.19 -20.96
CA ASN A 87 -18.22 -18.87 -20.93
C ASN A 87 -17.92 -18.09 -19.64
N THR A 88 -17.60 -18.81 -18.56
CA THR A 88 -17.20 -18.29 -17.26
C THR A 88 -15.90 -17.47 -17.31
N PHE A 89 -15.09 -17.57 -18.37
CA PHE A 89 -13.85 -16.78 -18.50
C PHE A 89 -14.03 -15.41 -19.16
N GLY A 90 -15.23 -15.11 -19.66
CA GLY A 90 -15.54 -13.85 -20.31
C GLY A 90 -15.45 -12.62 -19.41
N THR A 91 -15.50 -11.43 -20.02
CA THR A 91 -15.45 -10.14 -19.30
C THR A 91 -16.59 -9.94 -18.32
N ASN A 92 -17.79 -10.43 -18.67
CA ASN A 92 -19.01 -10.34 -17.87
C ASN A 92 -19.04 -11.28 -16.66
N SER A 93 -18.13 -12.25 -16.60
CA SER A 93 -18.04 -13.17 -15.48
C SER A 93 -17.14 -12.63 -14.37
N ASP A 94 -17.57 -12.85 -13.14
CA ASP A 94 -16.82 -12.51 -11.95
C ASP A 94 -15.66 -13.47 -11.67
N PHE A 95 -15.62 -14.62 -12.33
CA PHE A 95 -14.71 -15.72 -12.05
C PHE A 95 -13.25 -15.29 -11.97
N LEU A 96 -12.71 -14.76 -13.09
CA LEU A 96 -11.31 -14.31 -13.15
C LEU A 96 -11.07 -13.14 -12.20
N ARG A 97 -12.03 -12.22 -12.06
CA ARG A 97 -11.88 -11.07 -11.17
C ARG A 97 -11.71 -11.53 -9.72
N GLN A 98 -12.55 -12.45 -9.27
CA GLN A 98 -12.50 -13.00 -7.92
C GLN A 98 -11.23 -13.82 -7.72
N LEU A 99 -10.93 -14.77 -8.62
CA LEU A 99 -9.74 -15.61 -8.55
C LEU A 99 -8.45 -14.77 -8.45
N LEU A 100 -8.27 -13.81 -9.35
CA LEU A 100 -7.10 -12.93 -9.37
C LEU A 100 -6.99 -12.04 -8.12
N PHE A 101 -8.10 -11.80 -7.42
CA PHE A 101 -8.15 -10.97 -6.22
C PHE A 101 -7.78 -11.74 -4.94
N PHE A 102 -8.38 -12.93 -4.73
CA PHE A 102 -8.16 -13.69 -3.51
C PHE A 102 -6.95 -14.63 -3.55
N PHE A 103 -6.44 -14.97 -4.75
CA PHE A 103 -5.35 -15.93 -4.89
C PHE A 103 -4.15 -15.61 -3.99
N ASN A 104 -3.71 -16.63 -3.26
CA ASN A 104 -2.51 -16.60 -2.43
C ASN A 104 -1.66 -17.84 -2.71
N ALA A 105 -0.43 -17.64 -3.19
CA ALA A 105 0.49 -18.74 -3.47
C ALA A 105 0.85 -19.57 -2.22
N ASN A 106 0.67 -19.03 -1.01
CA ASN A 106 0.91 -19.79 0.22
C ASN A 106 -0.24 -20.76 0.56
N GLU A 107 -1.40 -20.63 -0.08
CA GLU A 107 -2.56 -21.49 0.14
C GLU A 107 -2.58 -22.62 -0.89
N GLU A 108 -2.45 -23.86 -0.43
CA GLU A 108 -2.39 -25.02 -1.32
C GLU A 108 -3.69 -25.20 -2.14
N ASN A 109 -4.84 -24.89 -1.55
CA ASN A 109 -6.13 -24.91 -2.23
C ASN A 109 -6.18 -23.91 -3.39
N ASP A 110 -5.63 -22.70 -3.21
CA ASP A 110 -5.60 -21.68 -4.27
C ASP A 110 -4.70 -22.15 -5.44
N ILE A 111 -3.59 -22.87 -5.15
CA ILE A 111 -2.76 -23.50 -6.19
C ILE A 111 -3.50 -24.61 -6.92
N ALA A 112 -4.27 -25.44 -6.21
CA ALA A 112 -5.06 -26.51 -6.83
C ALA A 112 -6.11 -25.93 -7.79
N ILE A 113 -6.81 -24.87 -7.37
CA ILE A 113 -7.75 -24.11 -8.21
C ILE A 113 -7.06 -23.56 -9.45
N LEU A 114 -5.90 -22.91 -9.28
CA LEU A 114 -5.13 -22.37 -10.41
C LEU A 114 -4.71 -23.47 -11.38
N SER A 115 -4.31 -24.63 -10.88
CA SER A 115 -3.92 -25.78 -11.71
C SER A 115 -5.10 -26.29 -12.55
N GLN A 116 -6.30 -26.37 -11.96
CA GLN A 116 -7.51 -26.73 -12.69
C GLN A 116 -7.87 -25.70 -13.74
N VAL A 117 -7.75 -24.41 -13.44
CA VAL A 117 -7.96 -23.32 -14.41
C VAL A 117 -6.99 -23.43 -15.58
N CYS A 118 -5.70 -23.63 -15.32
CA CYS A 118 -4.70 -23.83 -16.37
C CYS A 118 -5.01 -25.07 -17.23
N ASN A 119 -5.49 -26.16 -16.62
CA ASN A 119 -5.92 -27.35 -17.35
C ASN A 119 -7.12 -27.08 -18.26
N LEU A 120 -8.14 -26.36 -17.78
CA LEU A 120 -9.31 -25.97 -18.56
C LEU A 120 -8.91 -25.08 -19.75
N LEU A 121 -8.03 -24.09 -19.53
CA LEU A 121 -7.50 -23.24 -20.59
C LEU A 121 -6.69 -24.04 -21.61
N SER A 122 -5.87 -24.99 -21.16
CA SER A 122 -5.11 -25.87 -22.06
C SER A 122 -6.04 -26.73 -22.92
N GLN A 123 -7.11 -27.29 -22.34
CA GLN A 123 -8.10 -28.07 -23.09
C GLN A 123 -8.85 -27.22 -24.11
N TYR A 124 -9.19 -25.97 -23.77
CA TYR A 124 -9.85 -25.04 -24.67
C TYR A 124 -8.99 -24.74 -25.91
N VAL A 125 -7.71 -24.42 -25.71
CA VAL A 125 -6.76 -24.19 -26.82
C VAL A 125 -6.59 -25.42 -27.69
N LYS A 126 -6.49 -26.62 -27.08
CA LYS A 126 -6.37 -27.89 -27.83
C LYS A 126 -7.58 -28.19 -28.71
N ARG A 127 -8.75 -27.64 -28.39
CA ARG A 127 -9.98 -27.76 -29.20
C ARG A 127 -10.10 -26.67 -30.27
N GLY A 128 -9.07 -25.85 -30.48
CA GLY A 128 -9.04 -24.78 -31.47
C GLY A 128 -9.67 -23.47 -30.99
N GLY A 129 -9.91 -23.33 -29.68
CA GLY A 129 -10.41 -22.08 -29.10
C GLY A 129 -9.32 -21.00 -28.98
N ASP A 130 -9.71 -19.74 -29.14
CA ASP A 130 -8.82 -18.59 -28.98
C ASP A 130 -8.96 -17.97 -27.58
N ILE A 131 -7.89 -18.01 -26.78
CA ILE A 131 -7.86 -17.44 -25.42
C ILE A 131 -8.18 -15.94 -25.44
N VAL A 132 -7.80 -15.23 -26.49
CA VAL A 132 -8.09 -13.80 -26.59
C VAL A 132 -9.60 -13.58 -26.65
N THR A 133 -10.31 -14.33 -27.51
CA THR A 133 -11.78 -14.29 -27.56
C THR A 133 -12.43 -14.76 -26.26
N LEU A 134 -11.84 -15.74 -25.58
CA LEU A 134 -12.34 -16.27 -24.31
C LEU A 134 -12.32 -15.20 -23.21
N PHE A 135 -11.25 -14.41 -23.13
CA PHE A 135 -11.12 -13.36 -22.12
C PHE A 135 -11.76 -12.04 -22.51
N ALA A 136 -11.82 -11.71 -23.81
CA ALA A 136 -12.41 -10.48 -24.31
C ALA A 136 -13.94 -10.55 -24.41
N GLY A 137 -14.51 -11.73 -24.66
CA GLY A 137 -15.93 -11.87 -24.98
C GLY A 137 -16.24 -11.39 -26.42
N ALA A 138 -17.52 -11.37 -26.77
CA ALA A 138 -17.98 -11.19 -28.16
C ALA A 138 -17.82 -9.77 -28.74
N ASN A 139 -17.47 -8.74 -27.97
CA ASN A 139 -17.45 -7.35 -28.44
C ASN A 139 -16.25 -6.51 -27.94
N ASP A 140 -15.64 -5.82 -28.90
CA ASP A 140 -15.03 -4.48 -28.85
C ASP A 140 -13.61 -4.23 -28.31
N SER A 141 -12.88 -3.50 -29.17
CA SER A 141 -11.56 -2.88 -29.00
C SER A 141 -11.35 -2.10 -27.70
N SER A 142 -12.42 -1.68 -27.01
CA SER A 142 -12.33 -0.98 -25.72
C SER A 142 -11.95 -1.87 -24.52
N LEU A 143 -12.08 -3.20 -24.63
CA LEU A 143 -11.78 -4.13 -23.52
C LEU A 143 -10.32 -4.60 -23.49
N GLU A 144 -9.51 -4.18 -24.45
CA GLU A 144 -8.10 -4.57 -24.57
C GLU A 144 -7.27 -4.33 -23.29
N PRO A 145 -7.38 -3.18 -22.58
CA PRO A 145 -6.58 -2.94 -21.37
C PRO A 145 -6.99 -3.86 -20.21
N LEU A 146 -8.28 -4.19 -20.10
CA LEU A 146 -8.79 -5.08 -19.05
C LEU A 146 -8.30 -6.52 -19.30
N VAL A 147 -8.41 -6.99 -20.54
CA VAL A 147 -7.93 -8.31 -20.95
C VAL A 147 -6.42 -8.42 -20.73
N ALA A 148 -5.65 -7.42 -21.18
CA ALA A 148 -4.21 -7.36 -20.96
C ALA A 148 -3.86 -7.38 -19.46
N HIS A 149 -4.57 -6.63 -18.62
CA HIS A 149 -4.37 -6.65 -17.18
C HIS A 149 -4.68 -8.03 -16.57
N ARG A 150 -5.80 -8.67 -16.96
CA ARG A 150 -6.18 -10.00 -16.48
C ARG A 150 -5.14 -11.05 -16.88
N VAL A 151 -4.70 -11.06 -18.14
CA VAL A 151 -3.66 -11.96 -18.63
C VAL A 151 -2.36 -11.74 -17.87
N LYS A 152 -1.89 -10.50 -17.75
CA LYS A 152 -0.67 -10.16 -17.00
C LYS A 152 -0.75 -10.65 -15.55
N LYS A 153 -1.89 -10.46 -14.88
CA LYS A 153 -2.11 -10.94 -13.51
C LYS A 153 -2.14 -12.46 -13.43
N LEU A 154 -2.82 -13.13 -14.37
CA LEU A 154 -2.86 -14.59 -14.45
C LEU A 154 -1.45 -15.17 -14.62
N THR A 155 -0.65 -14.62 -15.54
CA THR A 155 0.74 -15.03 -15.72
C THR A 155 1.56 -14.84 -14.44
N LEU A 156 1.40 -13.70 -13.76
CA LEU A 156 2.12 -13.43 -12.51
C LEU A 156 1.79 -14.46 -11.42
N ILE A 157 0.51 -14.80 -11.24
CA ILE A 157 0.12 -15.80 -10.23
C ILE A 157 0.59 -17.21 -10.59
N CYS A 158 0.64 -17.56 -11.88
CA CYS A 158 1.24 -18.82 -12.34
C CYS A 158 2.73 -18.89 -12.01
N VAL A 159 3.49 -17.83 -12.27
CA VAL A 159 4.92 -17.76 -11.92
C VAL A 159 5.13 -17.87 -10.42
N GLN A 160 4.30 -17.17 -9.62
CA GLN A 160 4.34 -17.25 -8.16
C GLN A 160 4.04 -18.66 -7.64
N ALA A 161 3.04 -19.34 -8.21
CA ALA A 161 2.68 -20.70 -7.84
C ALA A 161 3.82 -21.69 -8.12
N VAL A 162 4.48 -21.56 -9.29
CA VAL A 162 5.63 -22.40 -9.65
C VAL A 162 6.80 -22.16 -8.71
N TYR A 163 7.09 -20.89 -8.37
CA TYR A 163 8.17 -20.57 -7.44
C TYR A 163 7.93 -21.16 -6.04
N GLN A 164 6.69 -21.12 -5.55
CA GLN A 164 6.35 -21.62 -4.22
C GLN A 164 6.38 -23.16 -4.12
N LYS A 165 6.16 -23.87 -5.23
CA LYS A 165 6.17 -25.33 -5.31
C LYS A 165 7.54 -25.92 -5.68
N ARG A 166 8.56 -25.07 -5.89
CA ARG A 166 9.96 -25.48 -6.13
C ARG A 166 10.68 -25.72 -4.81
#